data_AF-D3E443-F1
#
_entry.id   AF-D3E443-F1
#
_cell.length_a   1.000
_cell.length_b   1.000
_cell.length_c   1.000
_cell.angle_alpha   90.00
_cell.angle_beta   90.00
_cell.angle_gamma   90.00
#
_symmetry.space_group_name_H-M   'P 1'
#
loop_
_entity.id
_entity.type
_entity.pdbx_description
1 polymer ?
#
loop_
_entity_poly.entity_id
_entity_poly.type
_entity_poly.pdbx_seq_one_letter_code
_entity_poly.pdbx_strand_id
1 'polypeptide(L)' 'MKFEDLMAKCPKCGSQDKTAVRRFIDNHHAHAELKEFKCDNCGFVYETGKDYEDNEDETIKKGLIKELNKTM' A
#
# COMPACT_ATOMS: atom_id res chain seq x y z
N MET A 1 4.11 7.02 4.63
CA MET A 1 4.05 7.61 6.00
C MET A 1 5.34 8.37 6.41
N LYS A 2 5.24 9.53 7.10
CA LYS A 2 6.39 10.19 7.76
C LYS A 2 6.64 9.60 9.15
N PHE A 3 7.86 9.70 9.68
CA PHE A 3 8.22 9.12 10.99
C PHE A 3 7.37 9.69 12.13
N GLU A 4 7.03 10.97 12.09
CA GLU A 4 6.22 11.64 13.10
C GLU A 4 4.80 11.04 13.19
N ASP A 5 4.23 10.64 12.05
CA ASP A 5 2.90 10.03 11.99
C ASP A 5 2.88 8.63 12.63
N LEU A 6 4.02 7.95 12.66
CA LEU A 6 4.17 6.64 13.30
C LEU A 6 3.94 6.76 14.81
N MET A 7 4.51 7.79 15.43
CA MET A 7 4.44 8.05 16.88
C MET A 7 3.18 8.80 17.31
N ALA A 8 2.47 9.41 16.36
CA ALA A 8 1.24 10.15 16.64
C ALA A 8 0.13 9.23 17.18
N LYS A 9 -0.62 9.73 18.17
CA LYS A 9 -1.79 9.03 18.72
C LYS A 9 -2.84 8.78 17.65
N CYS A 10 -3.57 7.67 17.78
CA CYS A 10 -4.68 7.34 16.92
C CYS A 10 -5.78 8.41 17.00
N PRO A 11 -6.24 8.96 15.86
CA PRO A 11 -7.27 10.00 15.86
C PRO A 11 -8.64 9.48 16.30
N LYS A 12 -8.87 8.16 16.30
CA LYS A 12 -10.16 7.54 16.66
C LYS A 12 -10.23 7.17 18.15
N CYS A 13 -9.18 6.56 18.69
CA CYS A 13 -9.21 6.00 20.05
C CYS A 13 -8.07 6.48 20.95
N GLY A 14 -7.16 7.31 20.44
CA GLY A 14 -6.02 7.84 21.22
C GLY A 14 -4.88 6.86 21.48
N SER A 15 -5.01 5.58 21.10
CA SER A 15 -3.94 4.58 21.26
C SER A 15 -2.72 4.93 20.40
N GLN A 16 -1.52 4.57 20.89
CA GLN A 16 -0.27 4.68 20.14
C GLN A 16 0.15 3.37 19.48
N ASP A 17 -0.50 2.26 19.83
CA ASP A 17 -0.17 0.95 19.30
C ASP A 17 -0.72 0.79 17.88
N LYS A 18 0.18 0.40 16.98
CA LYS A 18 -0.09 0.28 15.55
C LYS A 18 0.65 -0.94 14.99
N THR A 19 -0.02 -1.65 14.09
CA THR A 19 0.54 -2.82 13.39
C THR A 19 0.61 -2.57 11.89
N ALA A 20 1.75 -2.93 11.32
CA ALA A 20 1.91 -3.10 9.88
C ALA A 20 1.52 -4.53 9.49
N VAL A 21 0.39 -4.67 8.79
CA VAL A 21 -0.06 -5.94 8.25
C VAL A 21 0.61 -6.16 6.91
N ARG A 22 1.25 -7.31 6.74
CA ARG A 22 1.91 -7.72 5.49
C ARG A 22 1.07 -8.74 4.74
N ARG A 23 1.24 -8.78 3.42
CA ARG A 23 0.66 -9.77 2.51
C ARG A 23 1.78 -10.36 1.67
N PHE A 24 1.78 -11.67 1.48
CA PHE A 24 2.68 -12.32 0.53
C PHE A 24 2.23 -12.01 -0.90
N ILE A 25 3.20 -11.81 -1.79
CA ILE A 25 2.93 -11.60 -3.21
C ILE A 25 2.70 -12.98 -3.84
N ASP A 26 1.55 -13.16 -4.48
CA ASP A 26 1.11 -14.45 -5.00
C ASP A 26 2.10 -15.07 -6.02
N ASN A 27 2.77 -14.23 -6.82
CA ASN A 27 3.75 -14.69 -7.80
C ASN A 27 5.17 -14.81 -7.23
N HIS A 28 5.40 -14.30 -6.03
CA HIS A 28 6.70 -14.22 -5.41
C HIS A 28 6.58 -14.52 -3.91
N HIS A 29 6.40 -15.80 -3.56
CA HIS A 29 6.13 -16.24 -2.18
C HIS A 29 7.22 -15.91 -1.16
N ALA A 30 8.42 -15.51 -1.59
CA ALA A 30 9.49 -15.02 -0.71
C ALA A 30 9.39 -13.50 -0.43
N HIS A 31 8.56 -12.77 -1.18
CA HIS A 31 8.36 -11.34 -1.05
C HIS A 31 7.00 -11.05 -0.40
N ALA A 32 7.00 -10.11 0.54
CA ALA A 32 5.80 -9.62 1.19
C ALA A 32 5.74 -8.09 1.09
N GLU A 33 4.55 -7.59 0.80
CA GLU A 33 4.25 -6.16 0.69
C GLU A 33 3.46 -5.66 1.89
N LEU A 34 3.42 -4.35 2.08
CA LEU A 34 2.52 -3.74 3.06
C LEU A 34 1.09 -3.91 2.55
N LYS A 35 0.22 -4.56 3.34
CA LYS A 35 -1.21 -4.63 3.04
C LYS A 35 -1.93 -3.40 3.60
N GLU A 36 -1.69 -3.12 4.87
CA GLU A 36 -2.29 -2.00 5.58
C GLU A 36 -1.45 -1.67 6.82
N PHE A 37 -1.47 -0.40 7.21
CA PHE A 37 -0.98 0.05 8.50
C PHE A 37 -2.15 0.54 9.34
N LYS A 38 -2.38 -0.07 10.50
CA LYS A 38 -3.59 0.18 11.29
C LYS A 38 -3.34 0.26 12.79
N CYS A 39 -4.27 0.90 13.50
CA CYS A 39 -4.28 0.92 14.96
C CYS A 39 -4.71 -0.43 15.51
N ASP A 40 -4.01 -0.94 16.52
CA ASP A 40 -4.27 -2.25 17.11
C ASP A 40 -5.55 -2.28 17.93
N ASN A 41 -5.89 -1.15 18.56
CA ASN A 41 -7.03 -1.08 19.47
C ASN A 41 -8.37 -0.92 18.74
N CYS A 42 -8.43 -0.04 17.72
CA CYS A 42 -9.70 0.29 17.05
C CYS A 42 -9.76 -0.10 15.58
N GLY A 43 -8.66 -0.60 15.01
CA GLY A 43 -8.58 -1.00 13.60
C GLY A 43 -8.54 0.17 12.62
N PHE A 44 -8.38 1.42 13.08
CA PHE A 44 -8.28 2.57 12.18
C PHE A 44 -7.08 2.40 11.23
N VAL A 45 -7.36 2.40 9.93
CA VAL A 45 -6.35 2.26 8.87
C VAL A 45 -5.79 3.63 8.54
N TYR A 46 -4.47 3.77 8.64
CA TYR A 46 -3.74 4.99 8.30
C TYR A 46 -3.33 5.02 6.83
N GLU A 47 -2.94 3.87 6.29
CA GLU A 47 -2.38 3.74 4.94
C GLU A 47 -2.64 2.32 4.42
N THR A 48 -2.92 2.20 3.12
CA THR A 48 -3.13 0.90 2.46
C THR A 48 -2.03 0.61 1.44
N GLY A 49 -1.74 -0.67 1.21
CA GLY A 49 -0.67 -1.09 0.29
C GLY A 49 -0.83 -0.61 -1.14
N LYS A 50 -2.07 -0.42 -1.59
CA LYS A 50 -2.41 -0.02 -2.96
C LYS A 50 -1.93 1.39 -3.31
N ASP A 51 -1.68 2.22 -2.31
CA ASP A 51 -1.19 3.59 -2.52
C ASP A 51 0.23 3.61 -3.17
N TYR A 52 0.91 2.45 -3.25
CA TYR A 52 2.23 2.27 -3.87
C TYR A 52 2.24 1.54 -5.22
N GLU A 53 1.14 0.90 -5.63
CA GLU A 53 1.10 0.02 -6.83
C GLU A 53 0.88 0.78 -8.15
N ASP A 54 0.43 2.04 -8.11
CA ASP A 54 -0.13 2.70 -9.30
C ASP A 54 0.86 3.46 -10.21
N ASN A 55 2.17 3.43 -10.00
CA ASN A 55 3.08 4.26 -10.82
C ASN A 55 3.90 3.53 -11.89
N GLU A 56 4.34 2.29 -11.67
CA GLU A 56 5.25 1.62 -12.63
C GLU A 56 4.50 0.71 -13.61
N ASP A 57 3.59 -0.14 -13.11
CA ASP A 57 2.81 -1.09 -13.94
C ASP A 57 1.76 -0.36 -14.79
N GLU A 58 1.08 0.66 -14.26
CA GLU A 58 0.10 1.43 -15.04
C GLU A 58 0.75 2.22 -16.20
N THR A 59 1.97 2.72 -15.98
CA THR A 59 2.75 3.43 -17.02
C THR A 59 3.21 2.47 -18.12
N ILE A 60 3.65 1.26 -17.77
CA ILE A 60 4.01 0.21 -18.73
C ILE A 60 2.78 -0.25 -19.52
N LYS A 61 1.65 -0.49 -18.86
CA LYS A 61 0.37 -0.86 -19.51
C LYS A 61 -0.09 0.21 -20.50
N LYS A 62 -0.04 1.49 -20.11
CA LYS A 62 -0.38 2.62 -21.00
C LYS A 62 0.57 2.71 -22.20
N GLY A 63 1.87 2.43 -22.01
CA GLY A 63 2.86 2.34 -23.07
C GLY A 63 2.54 1.24 -24.09
N LEU A 64 2.29 0.02 -23.62
CA LEU A 64 1.96 -1.14 -24.44
C LEU A 64 0.67 -0.94 -25.25
N ILE A 65 -0.39 -0.40 -24.62
CA ILE A 65 -1.66 -0.11 -25.30
C ILE A 65 -1.46 0.92 -26.42
N LYS A 66 -0.60 1.92 -26.20
CA LYS A 66 -0.28 2.94 -27.22
C LYS A 66 0.48 2.37 -28.40
N GLU A 67 1.32 1.35 -28.20
CA GLU A 67 2.03 0.65 -29.28
C GLU A 67 1.11 -0.27 -30.08
N LEU A 68 0.24 -1.02 -29.40
CA LEU A 68 -0.79 -1.87 -30.02
C LEU A 68 -1.74 -1.06 -30.91
N ASN A 69 -2.19 0.10 -30.44
CA ASN A 69 -3.08 0.98 -31.20
C ASN A 69 -2.40 1.69 -32.39
N LYS A 70 -1.07 1.60 -32.54
CA LYS A 70 -0.36 2.06 -33.74
C LYS A 70 -0.25 0.96 -34.81
N THR A 71 -0.44 -0.30 -34.42
CA THR A 71 -0.35 -1.45 -35.31
C THR A 71 -1.71 -1.88 -35.87
N MET A 72 -2.79 -1.31 -35.35
CA MET A 72 -4.16 -1.36 -35.91
C MET A 72 -4.45 -0.09 -36.71
#